data_AF-A0A212D3A8-F1
#
_entry.id   AF-A0A212D3A8-F1
#
_cell.length_a   1.000
_cell.length_b   1.000
_cell.length_c   1.000
_cell.angle_alpha   90.00
_cell.angle_beta   90.00
_cell.angle_gamma   90.00
#
_symmetry.space_group_name_H-M   'P 1'
#
loop_
_entity.id
_entity.type
_entity.pdbx_description
1 polymer ?
#
loop_
_entity_poly.entity_id
_entity_poly.type
_entity_poly.pdbx_seq_one_letter_code
_entity_poly.pdbx_strand_id
1 'polypeptide(L)'
;MPTVSVKRDLLFRALGRTYTDEEFDELCFEFGLELDEITSEKEIISKEQGNEKAHGASDVVLYKIDVPANRYDLLCLEGLVRGLQVFKERKRALVAIGTHDLDTLSGPFTYTAKKPSDIKFKPLNKSKEYTACELMNIYKTDNQLKHYLHIIENKPLYPVIYDSNGVVLSMPPIINGNHSKITVNTKNVFIECTGTDFTKELAYRKEMVRADLINKKVGIRETPENLAKLLTRMCLKSEVIGDGNQIEVEIPPTRADIIHACDIIEDAAIAYGYNNIQMTLPKTYTIANQAKIVLDVIVTTFSEYCENQFTISKEFIEDVCLAGVRDKLIKESRRSHRKENSNVVYWED
;
A
#
# COMPACT_ATOMS: atom_id res chain seq x y z
N MET A 1 2.15 -12.24 -5.11
CA MET A 1 1.52 -11.43 -4.05
C MET A 1 0.50 -10.51 -4.73
N PRO A 2 -0.37 -9.72 -4.07
CA PRO A 2 -1.14 -8.73 -4.84
C PRO A 2 -0.17 -7.74 -5.50
N THR A 3 -0.31 -7.56 -6.81
CA THR A 3 0.57 -6.71 -7.61
C THR A 3 -0.13 -5.39 -7.93
N VAL A 4 0.54 -4.26 -7.73
CA VAL A 4 0.06 -2.93 -8.13
C VAL A 4 0.81 -2.46 -9.36
N SER A 5 0.07 -2.06 -10.41
CA SER A 5 0.62 -1.49 -11.64
C SER A 5 0.49 0.03 -11.62
N VAL A 6 1.62 0.74 -11.62
CA VAL A 6 1.64 2.22 -11.56
C VAL A 6 2.42 2.82 -12.73
N LYS A 7 1.93 3.94 -13.26
CA LYS A 7 2.64 4.71 -14.30
C LYS A 7 3.87 5.36 -13.69
N ARG A 8 5.07 5.02 -14.19
CA ARG A 8 6.37 5.49 -13.66
C ARG A 8 6.44 7.01 -13.55
N ASP A 9 6.12 7.71 -14.64
CA ASP A 9 6.26 9.17 -14.68
C ASP A 9 5.30 9.87 -13.71
N LEU A 10 4.14 9.27 -13.47
CA LEU A 10 3.14 9.76 -12.53
C LEU A 10 3.59 9.48 -11.09
N LEU A 11 4.12 8.28 -10.82
CA LEU A 11 4.75 7.90 -9.55
C LEU A 11 5.90 8.85 -9.17
N PHE A 12 6.81 9.11 -10.10
CA PHE A 12 7.96 9.99 -9.86
C PHE A 12 7.55 11.45 -9.65
N ARG A 13 6.57 11.93 -10.41
CA ARG A 13 5.96 13.25 -10.18
C ARG A 13 5.36 13.33 -8.77
N ALA A 14 4.66 12.29 -8.33
CA ALA A 14 4.05 12.23 -7.00
C ALA A 14 5.09 12.11 -5.87
N LEU A 15 6.20 11.37 -6.09
CA LEU A 15 7.33 11.30 -5.17
C LEU A 15 8.16 12.60 -5.14
N GLY A 16 8.05 13.45 -6.16
CA GLY A 16 8.76 14.73 -6.27
C GLY A 16 10.24 14.60 -6.63
N ARG A 17 10.65 13.43 -7.13
CA ARG A 17 11.99 13.12 -7.66
C ARG A 17 11.87 12.03 -8.72
N THR A 18 12.71 12.10 -9.74
CA THR A 18 12.93 11.03 -10.71
C THR A 18 13.98 10.06 -10.19
N TYR A 19 13.70 8.76 -10.28
CA TYR A 19 14.64 7.68 -9.93
C TYR A 19 15.10 6.96 -11.19
N THR A 20 16.28 6.34 -11.16
CA THR A 20 16.60 5.27 -12.12
C THR A 20 15.85 3.99 -11.74
N ASP A 21 15.81 3.02 -12.65
CA ASP A 21 15.13 1.74 -12.39
C ASP A 21 15.82 1.01 -11.21
N GLU A 22 17.15 1.05 -11.15
CA GLU A 22 17.94 0.47 -10.05
C GLU A 22 17.75 1.24 -8.72
N GLU A 23 17.74 2.57 -8.75
CA GLU A 23 17.48 3.38 -7.54
C GLU A 23 16.07 3.16 -6.98
N PHE A 24 15.11 2.85 -7.85
CA PHE A 24 13.73 2.58 -7.45
C PHE A 24 13.57 1.14 -6.95
N ASP A 25 14.24 0.17 -7.57
CA ASP A 25 14.27 -1.22 -7.10
C ASP A 25 14.90 -1.34 -5.70
N GLU A 26 16.05 -0.69 -5.49
CA GLU A 26 16.69 -0.63 -4.16
C GLU A 26 15.77 0.01 -3.12
N LEU A 27 15.04 1.07 -3.49
CA LEU A 27 14.04 1.69 -2.63
C LEU A 27 12.88 0.75 -2.28
N CYS A 28 12.36 0.02 -3.27
CA CYS A 28 11.31 -0.97 -3.04
C CYS A 28 11.81 -2.05 -2.07
N PHE A 29 13.00 -2.59 -2.32
CA PHE A 29 13.63 -3.60 -1.48
C PHE A 29 13.83 -3.12 -0.04
N GLU A 30 14.37 -1.91 0.15
CA GLU A 30 14.53 -1.30 1.48
C GLU A 30 13.18 -1.13 2.21
N PHE A 31 12.10 -0.78 1.48
CA PHE A 31 10.76 -0.62 2.04
C PHE A 31 10.05 -1.97 2.30
N GLY A 32 10.59 -3.08 1.80
CA GLY A 32 9.98 -4.40 1.88
C GLY A 32 8.93 -4.67 0.79
N LEU A 33 9.10 -4.04 -0.38
CA LEU A 33 8.38 -4.31 -1.62
C LEU A 33 9.32 -4.95 -2.65
N GLU A 34 8.75 -5.55 -3.68
CA GLU A 34 9.49 -6.16 -4.78
C GLU A 34 9.06 -5.53 -6.11
N LEU A 35 10.01 -4.99 -6.88
CA LEU A 35 9.74 -4.52 -8.24
C LEU A 35 9.78 -5.73 -9.18
N ASP A 36 8.62 -6.24 -9.55
CA ASP A 36 8.47 -7.48 -10.32
C ASP A 36 8.80 -7.30 -11.80
N GLU A 37 8.14 -6.35 -12.47
CA GLU A 37 8.31 -6.13 -13.90
C GLU A 37 8.22 -4.65 -14.27
N ILE A 38 9.10 -4.21 -15.17
CA ILE A 38 9.02 -2.92 -15.86
C ILE A 38 8.49 -3.19 -17.27
N THR A 39 7.32 -2.65 -17.59
CA THR A 39 6.64 -2.90 -18.87
C THR A 39 6.02 -1.61 -19.42
N SER A 40 5.33 -1.67 -20.55
CA SER A 40 4.43 -0.62 -21.01
C SER A 40 3.10 -1.24 -21.47
N GLU A 41 2.03 -0.43 -21.56
CA GLU A 41 0.75 -0.94 -22.11
C GLU A 41 0.95 -1.53 -23.52
N LYS A 42 1.82 -0.92 -24.32
CA LYS A 42 2.16 -1.42 -25.65
C LYS A 42 2.96 -2.72 -25.61
N GLU A 43 3.89 -2.90 -24.68
CA GLU A 43 4.62 -4.15 -24.50
C GLU A 43 3.76 -5.26 -23.92
N ILE A 44 2.82 -4.95 -23.04
CA ILE A 44 1.83 -5.90 -22.53
C ILE A 44 0.93 -6.35 -23.68
N ILE A 45 0.41 -5.41 -24.47
CA ILE A 45 -0.46 -5.71 -25.62
C ILE A 45 0.32 -6.42 -26.74
N SER A 46 1.59 -6.10 -26.96
CA SER A 46 2.40 -6.80 -27.96
C SER A 46 2.78 -8.21 -27.52
N LYS A 47 3.10 -8.43 -26.23
CA LYS A 47 3.36 -9.75 -25.65
C LYS A 47 2.11 -10.62 -25.58
N GLU A 48 0.94 -10.05 -25.25
CA GLU A 48 -0.30 -10.81 -25.03
C GLU A 48 -1.22 -10.93 -26.27
N GLN A 49 -1.20 -9.94 -27.18
CA GLN A 49 -2.17 -9.83 -28.27
C GLN A 49 -1.54 -9.54 -29.65
N GLY A 50 -0.21 -9.51 -29.74
CA GLY A 50 0.56 -9.31 -30.97
C GLY A 50 0.73 -7.85 -31.40
N ASN A 51 1.77 -7.58 -32.20
CA ASN A 51 2.21 -6.24 -32.60
C ASN A 51 1.14 -5.42 -33.36
N GLU A 52 0.18 -6.06 -34.03
CA GLU A 52 -0.84 -5.38 -34.83
C GLU A 52 -1.91 -4.67 -33.97
N LYS A 53 -2.23 -5.21 -32.79
CA LYS A 53 -3.17 -4.58 -31.84
C LYS A 53 -2.52 -3.55 -30.92
N ALA A 54 -1.18 -3.49 -30.91
CA ALA A 54 -0.41 -2.48 -30.20
C ALA A 54 -0.42 -1.10 -30.92
N HIS A 55 -0.96 -1.03 -32.14
CA HIS A 55 -1.15 0.22 -32.89
C HIS A 55 -2.21 1.11 -32.21
N GLY A 56 -1.75 1.97 -31.30
CA GLY A 56 -2.58 2.89 -30.51
C GLY A 56 -2.42 2.75 -29.00
N ALA A 57 -1.69 1.73 -28.55
CA ALA A 57 -1.36 1.53 -27.13
C ALA A 57 -0.27 2.50 -26.66
N SER A 58 -0.35 2.90 -25.39
CA SER A 58 0.58 3.86 -24.82
C SER A 58 1.96 3.24 -24.57
N ASP A 59 3.03 3.89 -25.05
CA ASP A 59 4.43 3.57 -24.71
C ASP A 59 4.81 3.99 -23.27
N VAL A 60 3.82 4.33 -22.42
CA VAL A 60 4.07 4.77 -21.04
C VAL A 60 4.55 3.60 -20.20
N VAL A 61 5.70 3.80 -19.55
CA VAL A 61 6.33 2.83 -18.67
C VAL A 61 5.49 2.62 -17.40
N LEU A 62 5.23 1.36 -17.10
CA LEU A 62 4.50 0.82 -15.96
C LEU A 62 5.46 0.03 -15.09
N TYR A 63 5.42 0.29 -13.79
CA TYR A 63 6.04 -0.54 -12.77
C TYR A 63 5.00 -1.45 -12.15
N LYS A 64 5.26 -2.75 -12.19
CA LYS A 64 4.53 -3.76 -11.42
C LYS A 64 5.28 -4.00 -10.12
N ILE A 65 4.62 -3.74 -9.01
CA ILE A 65 5.22 -3.84 -7.68
C ILE A 65 4.42 -4.87 -6.89
N ASP A 66 5.10 -5.90 -6.39
CA ASP A 66 4.52 -6.93 -5.55
C ASP A 66 4.43 -6.42 -4.11
N VAL A 67 3.20 -6.45 -3.57
CA VAL A 67 2.86 -5.89 -2.26
C VAL A 67 2.54 -7.03 -1.30
N PRO A 68 3.10 -7.06 -0.08
CA PRO A 68 2.72 -8.03 0.94
C PRO A 68 1.21 -8.04 1.21
N ALA A 69 0.63 -9.22 1.43
CA ALA A 69 -0.82 -9.40 1.54
C ALA A 69 -1.48 -8.60 2.69
N ASN A 70 -0.70 -8.17 3.67
CA ASN A 70 -1.14 -7.37 4.82
C ASN A 70 -1.09 -5.84 4.60
N ARG A 71 -0.75 -5.36 3.39
CA ARG A 71 -0.58 -3.93 3.07
C ARG A 71 -1.52 -3.47 1.95
N TYR A 72 -2.82 -3.63 2.15
CA TYR A 72 -3.85 -3.20 1.19
C TYR A 72 -3.83 -1.68 0.92
N ASP A 73 -3.30 -0.89 1.86
CA ASP A 73 -3.08 0.54 1.71
C ASP A 73 -2.11 0.88 0.55
N LEU A 74 -1.23 -0.04 0.16
CA LEU A 74 -0.26 0.16 -0.92
C LEU A 74 -0.78 -0.23 -2.32
N LEU A 75 -2.00 -0.75 -2.42
CA LEU A 75 -2.60 -1.19 -3.70
C LEU A 75 -3.13 -0.04 -4.58
N CYS A 76 -2.92 1.20 -4.17
CA CYS A 76 -3.18 2.38 -4.96
C CYS A 76 -1.95 3.29 -5.00
N LEU A 77 -1.84 4.08 -6.07
CA LEU A 77 -0.75 5.03 -6.24
C LEU A 77 -0.58 5.95 -5.02
N GLU A 78 -1.67 6.50 -4.51
CA GLU A 78 -1.62 7.45 -3.39
C GLU A 78 -1.02 6.81 -2.14
N GLY A 79 -1.47 5.60 -1.80
CA GLY A 79 -0.98 4.89 -0.63
C GLY A 79 0.46 4.39 -0.81
N LEU A 80 0.83 3.93 -2.01
CA LEU A 80 2.21 3.59 -2.35
C LEU A 80 3.14 4.81 -2.21
N VAL A 81 2.76 5.95 -2.79
CA VAL A 81 3.50 7.21 -2.70
C VAL A 81 3.62 7.64 -1.25
N ARG A 82 2.52 7.60 -0.48
CA ARG A 82 2.50 7.99 0.93
C ARG A 82 3.42 7.09 1.77
N GLY A 83 3.35 5.77 1.56
CA GLY A 83 4.20 4.77 2.21
C GLY A 83 5.69 4.99 1.92
N LEU A 84 6.05 5.11 0.64
CA LEU A 84 7.43 5.35 0.20
C LEU A 84 7.96 6.71 0.67
N GLN A 85 7.13 7.75 0.69
CA GLN A 85 7.53 9.06 1.23
C GLN A 85 7.79 9.01 2.74
N VAL A 86 6.93 8.34 3.49
CA VAL A 86 7.13 8.13 4.93
C VAL A 86 8.39 7.31 5.18
N PHE A 87 8.65 6.30 4.35
CA PHE A 87 9.84 5.45 4.43
C PHE A 87 11.15 6.19 4.12
N LYS A 88 11.23 6.91 2.98
CA LYS A 88 12.38 7.75 2.57
C LYS A 88 12.56 9.03 3.40
N GLU A 89 12.03 9.04 4.62
CA GLU A 89 12.27 10.12 5.57
C GLU A 89 11.60 11.46 5.28
N ARG A 90 10.44 11.50 4.61
CA ARG A 90 9.46 12.59 4.85
C ARG A 90 8.75 12.43 6.21
N LYS A 91 9.43 11.83 7.19
CA LYS A 91 9.00 11.52 8.56
C LYS A 91 8.57 12.76 9.36
N ARG A 92 8.88 13.97 8.89
CA ARG A 92 8.55 15.22 9.59
C ARG A 92 7.89 16.31 8.75
N ALA A 93 7.56 16.02 7.48
CA ALA A 93 6.86 16.99 6.62
C ALA A 93 5.37 17.12 6.98
N LEU A 94 4.78 16.02 7.48
CA LEU A 94 3.38 15.96 7.89
C LEU A 94 3.22 16.19 9.39
N VAL A 95 4.03 15.50 10.20
CA VAL A 95 4.00 15.56 11.66
C VAL A 95 5.43 15.39 12.22
N ALA A 96 5.85 16.24 13.14
CA ALA A 96 7.08 16.16 13.90
C ALA A 96 6.75 16.06 15.39
N ILE A 97 7.28 15.03 16.03
CA ILE A 97 7.12 14.78 17.47
C ILE A 97 8.44 15.08 18.16
N GLY A 98 8.40 15.87 19.23
CA GLY A 98 9.49 15.99 20.16
C GLY A 98 9.16 15.35 21.50
N THR A 99 10.21 15.07 22.25
CA THR A 99 10.12 14.60 23.62
C THR A 99 11.07 15.43 24.46
N HIS A 100 10.57 15.83 25.62
CA HIS A 100 11.23 16.75 26.52
C HIS A 100 11.13 16.27 27.95
N ASP A 101 12.21 16.45 28.70
CA ASP A 101 12.17 16.25 30.14
C ASP A 101 11.35 17.37 30.80
N LEU A 102 10.15 17.05 31.27
CA LEU A 102 9.22 18.03 31.83
C LEU A 102 9.77 18.69 33.09
N ASP A 103 10.60 17.96 33.86
CA ASP A 103 11.16 18.46 35.12
C ASP A 103 12.17 19.60 34.88
N THR A 104 12.64 19.75 33.64
CA THR A 104 13.54 20.85 33.23
C THR A 104 12.81 22.09 32.69
N LEU A 105 11.48 22.03 32.57
CA LEU A 105 10.69 23.02 31.84
C LEU A 105 9.73 23.79 32.76
N SER A 106 9.25 24.95 32.30
CA SER A 106 8.22 25.73 33.01
C SER A 106 7.12 26.21 32.05
N GLY A 107 5.87 25.87 32.35
CA GLY A 107 4.72 26.32 31.56
C GLY A 107 4.26 27.74 31.93
N PRO A 108 3.49 28.43 31.05
CA PRO A 108 2.91 27.95 29.79
C PRO A 108 3.91 27.88 28.62
N PHE A 109 3.62 27.01 27.65
CA PHE A 109 4.43 26.82 26.44
C PHE A 109 3.84 27.58 25.24
N THR A 110 4.71 28.16 24.40
CA THR A 110 4.30 28.95 23.24
C THR A 110 4.86 28.37 21.94
N TYR A 111 4.00 27.96 21.02
CA TYR A 111 4.35 27.62 19.65
C TYR A 111 4.18 28.84 18.74
N THR A 112 5.25 29.28 18.08
CA THR A 112 5.24 30.48 17.23
C THR A 112 6.27 30.35 16.09
N ALA A 113 6.33 31.34 15.20
CA ALA A 113 7.30 31.39 14.12
C ALA A 113 8.09 32.71 14.18
N LYS A 114 9.43 32.63 14.12
CA LYS A 114 10.34 33.79 14.17
C LYS A 114 11.36 33.75 13.04
N LYS A 115 12.03 34.87 12.78
CA LYS A 115 13.11 34.92 11.79
C LYS A 115 14.27 34.02 12.24
N PRO A 116 14.99 33.35 11.33
CA PRO A 116 16.10 32.46 11.69
C PRO A 116 17.24 33.12 12.47
N SER A 117 17.42 34.43 12.32
CA SER A 117 18.40 35.24 13.08
C SER A 117 18.04 35.42 14.55
N ASP A 118 16.74 35.37 14.87
CA ASP A 118 16.21 35.76 16.17
C ASP A 118 16.01 34.53 17.10
N ILE A 119 16.23 33.33 16.56
CA ILE A 119 16.12 32.07 17.29
C ILE A 119 17.54 31.62 17.65
N LYS A 120 17.87 31.65 18.93
CA LYS A 120 19.16 31.21 19.45
C LYS A 120 18.97 30.18 20.56
N PHE A 121 19.59 29.01 20.41
CA PHE A 121 19.51 27.96 21.42
C PHE A 121 20.65 26.95 21.29
N LYS A 122 20.79 26.10 22.31
CA LYS A 122 21.72 24.98 22.33
C LYS A 122 21.03 23.73 21.79
N PRO A 123 21.36 23.26 20.56
CA PRO A 123 20.70 22.09 20.00
C PRO A 123 21.21 20.80 20.64
N LEU A 124 20.43 19.73 20.49
CA LEU A 124 20.75 18.42 21.05
C LEU A 124 22.20 17.98 20.73
N ASN A 125 22.90 17.49 21.75
CA ASN A 125 24.28 16.99 21.67
C ASN A 125 25.34 18.02 21.24
N LYS A 126 25.05 19.33 21.22
CA LYS A 126 26.07 20.38 21.09
C LYS A 126 26.22 21.14 22.39
N SER A 127 27.44 21.62 22.68
CA SER A 127 27.75 22.36 23.90
C SER A 127 27.48 23.87 23.78
N LYS A 128 27.64 24.43 22.58
CA LYS A 128 27.49 25.85 22.27
C LYS A 128 26.07 26.20 21.81
N GLU A 129 25.69 27.45 22.04
CA GLU A 129 24.48 28.04 21.45
C GLU A 129 24.75 28.49 20.02
N TYR A 130 23.76 28.33 19.16
CA TYR A 130 23.80 28.74 17.77
C TYR A 130 22.48 29.43 17.40
N THR A 131 22.54 30.31 16.42
CA THR A 131 21.32 30.82 15.78
C THR A 131 20.74 29.78 14.83
N ALA A 132 19.44 29.82 14.56
CA ALA A 132 18.82 28.89 13.61
C ALA A 132 19.43 29.01 12.20
N CYS A 133 19.85 30.22 11.79
CA CYS A 133 20.58 30.44 10.54
C CYS A 133 21.92 29.66 10.49
N GLU A 134 22.71 29.73 11.56
CA GLU A 134 23.96 28.97 11.67
C GLU A 134 23.71 27.46 11.71
N LEU A 135 22.67 27.02 12.44
CA LEU A 135 22.31 25.61 12.54
C LEU A 135 21.97 25.00 11.19
N MET A 136 21.25 25.71 10.33
CA MET A 136 20.94 25.23 8.98
C MET A 136 22.21 24.95 8.18
N ASN A 137 23.21 25.83 8.27
CA ASN A 137 24.48 25.63 7.57
C ASN A 137 25.30 24.48 8.16
N ILE A 138 25.32 24.34 9.49
CA ILE A 138 26.02 23.24 10.18
C ILE A 138 25.39 21.89 9.83
N TYR A 139 24.07 21.82 9.74
CA TYR A 139 23.38 20.56 9.49
C TYR A 139 23.33 20.16 8.00
N LYS A 140 23.74 21.02 7.06
CA LYS A 140 23.91 20.64 5.65
C LYS A 140 24.93 19.52 5.48
N THR A 141 25.95 19.50 6.33
CA THR A 141 26.99 18.46 6.34
C THR A 141 26.63 17.28 7.24
N ASP A 142 25.53 17.34 7.99
CA ASP A 142 25.12 16.30 8.92
C ASP A 142 24.40 15.17 8.19
N ASN A 143 24.84 13.93 8.38
CA ASN A 143 24.32 12.78 7.64
C ASN A 143 22.83 12.50 7.89
N GLN A 144 22.31 12.84 9.07
CA GLN A 144 20.93 12.57 9.44
C GLN A 144 20.05 13.79 9.22
N LEU A 145 20.50 14.96 9.67
CA LEU A 145 19.66 16.16 9.69
C LEU A 145 19.58 16.89 8.35
N LYS A 146 20.54 16.71 7.44
CA LYS A 146 20.54 17.35 6.11
C LYS A 146 19.26 17.09 5.32
N HIS A 147 18.66 15.90 5.52
CA HIS A 147 17.46 15.49 4.81
C HIS A 147 16.21 16.28 5.22
N TYR A 148 16.19 16.94 6.39
CA TYR A 148 15.00 17.64 6.90
C TYR A 148 15.05 19.17 6.73
N LEU A 149 16.23 19.74 6.46
CA LEU A 149 16.40 21.20 6.42
C LEU A 149 15.50 21.88 5.38
N HIS A 150 15.40 21.25 4.19
CA HIS A 150 14.60 21.76 3.07
C HIS A 150 13.11 21.98 3.40
N ILE A 151 12.59 21.37 4.48
CA ILE A 151 11.19 21.53 4.90
C ILE A 151 10.88 22.98 5.31
N ILE A 152 11.84 23.67 5.93
CA ILE A 152 11.67 25.06 6.40
C ILE A 152 12.72 26.02 5.87
N GLU A 153 13.83 25.56 5.28
CA GLU A 153 14.98 26.40 4.88
C GLU A 153 14.62 27.64 4.02
N ASN A 154 13.66 27.49 3.09
CA ASN A 154 13.28 28.58 2.18
C ASN A 154 12.13 29.46 2.72
N LYS A 155 11.72 29.27 3.98
CA LYS A 155 10.60 30.01 4.57
C LYS A 155 11.10 31.26 5.29
N PRO A 156 10.31 32.35 5.30
CA PRO A 156 10.71 33.62 5.94
C PRO A 156 10.78 33.51 7.47
N LEU A 157 10.05 32.56 8.06
CA LEU A 157 9.97 32.32 9.50
C LEU A 157 10.10 30.82 9.77
N TYR A 158 10.80 30.48 10.85
CA TYR A 158 10.95 29.12 11.33
C TYR A 158 10.09 28.88 12.57
N PRO A 159 9.43 27.72 12.67
CA PRO A 159 8.63 27.38 13.83
C PRO A 159 9.53 27.03 15.01
N VAL A 160 9.12 27.46 16.20
CA VAL A 160 9.88 27.32 17.44
C VAL A 160 8.92 27.23 18.62
N ILE A 161 9.31 26.45 19.64
CA ILE A 161 8.54 26.28 20.87
C ILE A 161 9.34 26.84 22.05
N TYR A 162 8.68 27.67 22.85
CA TYR A 162 9.24 28.30 24.04
C TYR A 162 8.53 27.86 25.32
N ASP A 163 9.26 27.86 26.43
CA ASP A 163 8.72 27.79 27.79
C ASP A 163 8.36 29.20 28.32
N SER A 164 7.83 29.29 29.54
CA SER A 164 7.49 30.57 30.18
C SER A 164 8.69 31.47 30.47
N ASN A 165 9.88 30.89 30.55
CA ASN A 165 11.14 31.59 30.80
C ASN A 165 11.80 32.07 29.49
N GLY A 166 11.20 31.80 28.33
CA GLY A 166 11.74 32.14 27.02
C GLY A 166 12.86 31.19 26.53
N VAL A 167 13.00 30.02 27.14
CA VAL A 167 13.92 28.95 26.72
C VAL A 167 13.32 28.19 25.55
N VAL A 168 14.12 27.96 24.51
CA VAL A 168 13.70 27.16 23.35
C VAL A 168 13.69 25.67 23.69
N LEU A 169 12.52 25.04 23.57
CA LEU A 169 12.34 23.59 23.69
C LEU A 169 12.82 22.89 22.42
N SER A 170 12.30 23.28 21.27
CA SER A 170 12.61 22.67 19.98
C SER A 170 12.42 23.68 18.84
N MET A 171 13.08 23.38 17.72
CA MET A 171 12.85 24.01 16.42
C MET A 171 12.31 22.93 15.48
N PRO A 172 11.00 22.66 15.49
CA PRO A 172 10.40 21.69 14.58
C PRO A 172 10.63 22.08 13.11
N PRO A 173 10.62 21.14 12.16
CA PRO A 173 10.78 19.71 12.31
C PRO A 173 12.26 19.28 12.45
N ILE A 174 13.19 20.16 12.84
CA ILE A 174 14.63 19.90 12.67
C ILE A 174 15.25 19.27 13.91
N ILE A 175 15.22 19.95 15.06
CA ILE A 175 15.98 19.50 16.23
C ILE A 175 15.41 20.02 17.54
N ASN A 176 15.58 19.22 18.60
CA ASN A 176 15.24 19.59 19.97
C ASN A 176 16.41 20.32 20.64
N GLY A 177 16.09 21.12 21.66
CA GLY A 177 17.05 21.76 22.54
C GLY A 177 17.69 20.75 23.49
N ASN A 178 18.97 20.95 23.80
CA ASN A 178 19.70 20.11 24.73
C ASN A 178 19.28 20.30 26.19
N HIS A 179 18.65 21.43 26.52
CA HIS A 179 18.17 21.76 27.86
C HIS A 179 17.18 20.72 28.39
N SER A 180 16.22 20.34 27.55
CA SER A 180 15.14 19.40 27.85
C SER A 180 15.42 17.98 27.36
N LYS A 181 16.69 17.58 27.26
CA LYS A 181 17.08 16.28 26.72
C LYS A 181 16.62 15.14 27.64
N ILE A 182 15.94 14.15 27.08
CA ILE A 182 15.59 12.92 27.78
C ILE A 182 16.85 12.13 28.16
N THR A 183 16.89 11.65 29.41
CA THR A 183 17.91 10.76 29.93
C THR A 183 17.28 9.54 30.60
N VAL A 184 18.10 8.56 30.98
CA VAL A 184 17.63 7.36 31.71
C VAL A 184 16.97 7.71 33.05
N ASN A 185 17.29 8.88 33.62
CA ASN A 185 16.77 9.34 34.89
C ASN A 185 15.50 10.20 34.76
N THR A 186 15.08 10.55 33.54
CA THR A 186 13.90 11.37 33.30
C THR A 186 12.65 10.64 33.79
N LYS A 187 11.85 11.31 34.61
CA LYS A 187 10.63 10.74 35.21
C LYS A 187 9.37 11.22 34.50
N ASN A 188 9.31 12.52 34.23
CA ASN A 188 8.16 13.15 33.60
C ASN A 188 8.53 13.58 32.19
N VAL A 189 7.74 13.16 31.20
CA VAL A 189 7.99 13.44 29.79
C VAL A 189 6.89 14.38 29.27
N PHE A 190 7.31 15.50 28.71
CA PHE A 190 6.47 16.38 27.90
C PHE A 190 6.64 15.99 26.43
N ILE A 191 5.53 15.74 25.74
CA ILE A 191 5.52 15.34 24.33
C ILE A 191 4.77 16.41 23.54
N GLU A 192 5.44 16.99 22.54
CA GLU A 192 4.83 17.93 21.62
C GLU A 192 4.75 17.36 20.21
N CYS A 193 3.68 17.69 19.51
CA CYS A 193 3.39 17.23 18.16
C CYS A 193 3.04 18.45 17.30
N THR A 194 3.84 18.69 16.26
CA THR A 194 3.63 19.80 15.31
C THR A 194 3.46 19.25 13.91
N GLY A 195 2.58 19.81 13.10
CA GLY A 195 2.31 19.25 11.78
C GLY A 195 1.47 20.17 10.92
N THR A 196 1.38 19.84 9.65
CA THR A 196 0.51 20.53 8.68
C THR A 196 -0.84 19.84 8.51
N ASP A 197 -0.94 18.58 8.95
CA ASP A 197 -2.14 17.77 8.88
C ASP A 197 -2.76 17.61 10.28
N PHE A 198 -3.90 18.27 10.50
CA PHE A 198 -4.63 18.27 11.78
C PHE A 198 -5.50 17.01 11.98
N THR A 199 -5.71 16.18 10.93
CA THR A 199 -6.74 15.13 10.92
C THR A 199 -6.48 13.93 11.85
N LYS A 200 -5.40 13.95 12.65
CA LYS A 200 -5.03 12.90 13.59
C LYS A 200 -5.27 13.32 15.04
N GLU A 201 -6.50 13.72 15.36
CA GLU A 201 -6.91 13.85 16.75
C GLU A 201 -6.98 12.44 17.37
N LEU A 202 -6.36 12.24 18.54
CA LEU A 202 -6.40 10.97 19.28
C LEU A 202 -7.74 10.76 19.99
N ALA A 203 -8.83 11.12 19.31
CA ALA A 203 -10.18 10.97 19.81
C ALA A 203 -10.68 9.55 19.58
N TYR A 204 -11.43 9.05 20.54
CA TYR A 204 -12.28 7.88 20.33
C TYR A 204 -13.39 8.26 19.37
N ARG A 205 -13.60 7.42 18.36
CA ARG A 205 -14.72 7.57 17.43
C ARG A 205 -15.79 6.55 17.76
N LYS A 206 -17.04 6.90 17.51
CA LYS A 206 -18.17 6.00 17.65
C LYS A 206 -18.79 5.77 16.28
N GLU A 207 -18.93 4.50 15.91
CA GLU A 207 -19.64 4.10 14.71
C GLU A 207 -20.77 3.14 15.07
N MET A 208 -21.86 3.21 14.31
CA MET A 208 -23.04 2.37 14.50
C MET A 208 -23.10 1.34 13.39
N VAL A 209 -23.12 0.06 13.75
CA VAL A 209 -23.21 -1.05 12.79
C VAL A 209 -24.39 -1.95 13.15
N ARG A 210 -25.10 -2.45 12.14
CA ARG A 210 -26.23 -3.37 12.33
C ARG A 210 -25.73 -4.82 12.43
N ALA A 211 -26.23 -5.57 13.41
CA ALA A 211 -25.92 -6.98 13.58
C ALA A 211 -26.28 -7.82 12.34
N ASP A 212 -27.44 -7.55 11.74
CA ASP A 212 -27.87 -8.20 10.49
C ASP A 212 -26.86 -8.02 9.34
N LEU A 213 -26.24 -6.84 9.25
CA LEU A 213 -25.29 -6.53 8.19
C LEU A 213 -24.00 -7.33 8.36
N ILE A 214 -23.50 -7.45 9.60
CA ILE A 214 -22.32 -8.25 9.92
C ILE A 214 -22.58 -9.72 9.56
N ASN A 215 -23.68 -10.29 10.08
CA ASN A 215 -24.07 -11.67 9.78
C ASN A 215 -24.19 -11.93 8.28
N LYS A 216 -24.85 -11.03 7.54
CA LYS A 216 -25.04 -11.15 6.08
C LYS A 216 -23.72 -11.05 5.30
N LYS A 217 -22.80 -10.20 5.72
CA LYS A 217 -21.53 -9.95 5.01
C LYS A 217 -20.49 -11.03 5.31
N VAL A 218 -20.40 -11.49 6.55
CA VAL A 218 -19.48 -12.56 6.96
C VAL A 218 -20.01 -13.94 6.56
N GLY A 219 -21.34 -14.12 6.52
CA GLY A 219 -21.97 -15.41 6.25
C GLY A 219 -22.18 -16.27 7.51
N ILE A 220 -22.38 -15.63 8.66
CA ILE A 220 -22.62 -16.29 9.96
C ILE A 220 -24.00 -15.93 10.52
N ARG A 221 -24.39 -16.57 11.63
CA ARG A 221 -25.68 -16.35 12.32
C ARG A 221 -25.46 -16.23 13.82
N GLU A 222 -24.81 -15.15 14.22
CA GLU A 222 -24.56 -14.84 15.63
C GLU A 222 -25.56 -13.84 16.21
N THR A 223 -25.74 -13.90 17.52
CA THR A 223 -26.54 -12.91 18.25
C THR A 223 -25.80 -11.56 18.31
N PRO A 224 -26.53 -10.44 18.36
CA PRO A 224 -25.96 -9.10 18.54
C PRO A 224 -25.00 -9.02 19.73
N GLU A 225 -25.33 -9.68 20.85
CA GLU A 225 -24.50 -9.71 22.06
C GLU A 225 -23.20 -10.48 21.84
N ASN A 226 -23.24 -11.58 21.09
CA ASN A 226 -22.03 -12.33 20.74
C ASN A 226 -21.16 -11.54 19.76
N LEU A 227 -21.76 -10.87 18.76
CA LEU A 227 -21.03 -10.00 17.83
C LEU A 227 -20.31 -8.85 18.57
N ALA A 228 -20.98 -8.21 19.53
CA ALA A 228 -20.35 -7.18 20.35
C ALA A 228 -19.15 -7.72 21.17
N LYS A 229 -19.25 -8.94 21.70
CA LYS A 229 -18.12 -9.60 22.38
C LYS A 229 -16.96 -9.92 21.42
N LEU A 230 -17.25 -10.35 20.19
CA LEU A 230 -16.25 -10.61 19.17
C LEU A 230 -15.47 -9.34 18.80
N LEU A 231 -16.19 -8.24 18.54
CA LEU A 231 -15.58 -6.93 18.26
C LEU A 231 -14.76 -6.40 19.45
N THR A 232 -15.24 -6.59 20.67
CA THR A 232 -14.51 -6.20 21.88
C THR A 232 -13.18 -6.95 22.02
N ARG A 233 -13.12 -8.22 21.61
CA ARG A 233 -11.85 -8.99 21.54
C ARG A 233 -10.86 -8.44 20.52
N MET A 234 -11.32 -7.67 19.53
CA MET A 234 -10.51 -6.96 18.54
C MET A 234 -10.16 -5.53 18.96
N CYS A 235 -10.28 -5.22 20.25
CA CYS A 235 -10.07 -3.89 20.82
C CYS A 235 -11.07 -2.84 20.32
N LEU A 236 -12.24 -3.26 19.82
CA LEU A 236 -13.35 -2.39 19.46
C LEU A 236 -14.45 -2.54 20.50
N LYS A 237 -14.40 -1.71 21.53
CA LYS A 237 -15.37 -1.81 22.63
C LYS A 237 -16.76 -1.62 22.05
N SER A 238 -17.59 -2.67 22.13
CA SER A 238 -18.87 -2.71 21.45
C SER A 238 -20.01 -3.00 22.41
N GLU A 239 -21.10 -2.25 22.28
CA GLU A 239 -22.29 -2.40 23.12
C GLU A 239 -23.54 -2.45 22.23
N VAL A 240 -24.47 -3.34 22.54
CA VAL A 240 -25.75 -3.45 21.83
C VAL A 240 -26.67 -2.32 22.31
N ILE A 241 -27.26 -1.58 21.39
CA ILE A 241 -28.14 -0.43 21.68
C ILE A 241 -29.56 -0.69 21.15
N GLY A 242 -30.56 -0.19 21.90
CA GLY A 242 -31.93 -0.05 21.42
C GLY A 242 -32.70 -1.37 21.37
N ASP A 243 -33.25 -1.69 20.20
CA ASP A 243 -34.11 -2.85 19.92
C ASP A 243 -33.35 -4.18 19.75
N GLY A 244 -32.03 -4.17 19.99
CA GLY A 244 -31.17 -5.33 19.91
C GLY A 244 -30.50 -5.53 18.55
N ASN A 245 -30.78 -4.74 17.52
CA ASN A 245 -30.17 -4.95 16.19
C ASN A 245 -28.99 -4.00 15.90
N GLN A 246 -28.77 -2.98 16.72
CA GLN A 246 -27.72 -1.99 16.53
C GLN A 246 -26.61 -2.22 17.53
N ILE A 247 -25.37 -2.16 17.06
CA ILE A 247 -24.16 -2.25 17.86
C ILE A 247 -23.43 -0.92 17.72
N GLU A 248 -23.25 -0.22 18.84
CA GLU A 248 -22.33 0.92 18.92
C GLU A 248 -20.93 0.37 19.12
N VAL A 249 -20.03 0.80 18.25
CA VAL A 249 -18.63 0.38 18.23
C VAL A 249 -17.78 1.61 18.54
N GLU A 250 -17.10 1.57 19.67
CA GLU A 250 -16.12 2.57 20.08
C GLU A 250 -14.75 2.18 19.49
N ILE A 251 -14.32 2.97 18.51
CA ILE A 251 -13.07 2.81 17.79
C ILE A 251 -12.00 3.63 18.53
N PRO A 252 -10.99 2.97 19.11
CA PRO A 252 -9.91 3.67 19.79
C PRO A 252 -9.00 4.38 18.77
N PRO A 253 -8.31 5.47 19.17
CA PRO A 253 -7.33 6.14 18.31
C PRO A 253 -6.14 5.25 17.91
N THR A 254 -5.95 4.12 18.60
CA THR A 254 -4.97 3.09 18.24
C THR A 254 -5.36 2.28 17.00
N ARG A 255 -6.65 2.25 16.63
CA ARG A 255 -7.20 1.58 15.44
C ARG A 255 -7.54 2.59 14.35
N ALA A 256 -6.51 3.23 13.82
CA ALA A 256 -6.63 4.24 12.76
C ALA A 256 -6.91 3.63 11.37
N ASP A 257 -6.77 2.31 11.23
CA ASP A 257 -7.09 1.51 10.05
C ASP A 257 -8.59 1.40 9.79
N ILE A 258 -9.44 1.54 10.82
CA ILE A 258 -10.89 1.44 10.69
C ILE A 258 -11.44 2.76 10.14
N ILE A 259 -11.82 2.78 8.88
CA ILE A 259 -12.33 3.97 8.19
C ILE A 259 -13.75 3.77 7.66
N HIS A 260 -14.23 2.53 7.64
CA HIS A 260 -15.53 2.15 7.14
C HIS A 260 -16.12 0.98 7.94
N ALA A 261 -17.45 0.82 7.90
CA ALA A 261 -18.15 -0.30 8.50
C ALA A 261 -17.67 -1.70 8.01
N CYS A 262 -16.98 -1.77 6.87
CA CYS A 262 -16.41 -3.02 6.35
C CYS A 262 -15.24 -3.51 7.20
N ASP A 263 -14.44 -2.59 7.75
CA ASP A 263 -13.27 -2.93 8.57
C ASP A 263 -13.72 -3.52 9.92
N ILE A 264 -14.84 -3.02 10.46
CA ILE A 264 -15.52 -3.59 11.63
C ILE A 264 -16.03 -5.01 11.32
N ILE A 265 -16.60 -5.22 10.13
CA ILE A 265 -17.10 -6.54 9.70
C ILE A 265 -15.95 -7.54 9.51
N GLU A 266 -14.82 -7.09 8.97
CA GLU A 266 -13.60 -7.87 8.84
C GLU A 266 -13.11 -8.33 10.22
N ASP A 267 -12.98 -7.40 11.17
CA ASP A 267 -12.60 -7.72 12.55
C ASP A 267 -13.55 -8.71 13.22
N ALA A 268 -14.85 -8.58 13.00
CA ALA A 268 -15.83 -9.55 13.49
C ALA A 268 -15.59 -10.95 12.91
N ALA A 269 -15.25 -11.05 11.62
CA ALA A 269 -14.94 -12.31 10.96
C ALA A 269 -13.62 -12.92 11.47
N ILE A 270 -12.59 -12.10 11.70
CA ILE A 270 -11.31 -12.53 12.30
C ILE A 270 -11.56 -13.08 13.70
N ALA A 271 -12.30 -12.36 14.54
CA ALA A 271 -12.59 -12.76 15.92
C ALA A 271 -13.43 -14.04 16.00
N TYR A 272 -14.34 -14.24 15.05
CA TYR A 272 -15.13 -15.46 14.88
C TYR A 272 -14.26 -16.65 14.41
N GLY A 273 -13.25 -16.36 13.59
CA GLY A 273 -12.31 -17.31 13.03
C GLY A 273 -12.79 -17.84 11.67
N TYR A 274 -12.01 -17.61 10.62
CA TYR A 274 -12.40 -17.94 9.25
C TYR A 274 -12.74 -19.43 9.04
N ASN A 275 -12.04 -20.33 9.73
CA ASN A 275 -12.29 -21.77 9.63
C ASN A 275 -13.63 -22.21 10.25
N ASN A 276 -14.27 -21.36 11.06
CA ASN A 276 -15.57 -21.63 11.66
C ASN A 276 -16.73 -21.18 10.76
N ILE A 277 -16.44 -20.46 9.67
CA ILE A 277 -17.46 -19.98 8.73
C ILE A 277 -17.86 -21.13 7.80
N GLN A 278 -19.17 -21.40 7.71
CA GLN A 278 -19.67 -22.43 6.83
C GLN A 278 -19.44 -22.05 5.36
N MET A 279 -18.71 -22.89 4.62
CA MET A 279 -18.53 -22.71 3.18
C MET A 279 -19.87 -22.89 2.46
N THR A 280 -20.26 -21.90 1.67
CA THR A 280 -21.47 -21.94 0.84
C THR A 280 -21.15 -21.61 -0.61
N LEU A 281 -21.80 -22.28 -1.55
CA LEU A 281 -21.68 -21.96 -2.97
C LEU A 281 -22.66 -20.84 -3.37
N PRO A 282 -22.22 -19.85 -4.16
CA PRO A 282 -23.11 -18.81 -4.65
C PRO A 282 -24.15 -19.42 -5.60
N LYS A 283 -25.43 -19.09 -5.38
CA LYS A 283 -26.55 -19.57 -6.19
C LYS A 283 -26.75 -18.72 -7.45
N THR A 284 -25.70 -18.59 -8.24
CA THR A 284 -25.73 -17.83 -9.49
C THR A 284 -25.38 -18.76 -10.64
N TYR A 285 -26.31 -18.96 -11.58
CA TYR A 285 -26.04 -19.72 -12.78
C TYR A 285 -25.25 -18.85 -13.76
N THR A 286 -24.06 -19.32 -14.14
CA THR A 286 -23.20 -18.65 -15.12
C THR A 286 -22.96 -19.58 -16.29
N ILE A 287 -23.23 -19.11 -17.51
CA ILE A 287 -22.82 -19.82 -18.72
C ILE A 287 -21.39 -19.39 -19.02
N ALA A 288 -20.44 -20.31 -18.86
CA ALA A 288 -19.06 -20.08 -19.27
C ALA A 288 -19.01 -20.00 -20.81
N ASN A 289 -18.40 -18.94 -21.33
CA ASN A 289 -18.10 -18.82 -22.76
C ASN A 289 -16.60 -18.98 -22.95
N GLN A 290 -16.20 -19.89 -23.83
CA GLN A 290 -14.82 -19.97 -24.28
C GLN A 290 -14.52 -18.74 -25.14
N ALA A 291 -13.42 -18.05 -24.84
CA ALA A 291 -12.91 -16.99 -25.71
C ALA A 291 -12.39 -17.64 -27.00
N LYS A 292 -13.23 -17.67 -28.05
CA LYS A 292 -12.93 -18.29 -29.37
C LYS A 292 -11.63 -17.81 -30.01
N ILE A 293 -11.21 -16.58 -29.70
CA ILE A 293 -10.01 -15.98 -30.29
C ILE A 293 -8.73 -16.72 -29.90
N VAL A 294 -8.64 -17.33 -28.71
CA VAL A 294 -7.34 -17.87 -28.26
C VAL A 294 -7.06 -19.26 -28.83
N LEU A 295 -8.05 -20.16 -28.86
CA LEU A 295 -7.81 -21.53 -29.32
C LEU A 295 -7.67 -21.62 -30.85
N ASP A 296 -8.57 -20.95 -31.59
CA ASP A 296 -8.52 -20.98 -33.05
C ASP A 296 -7.31 -20.20 -33.57
N VAL A 297 -6.93 -19.07 -32.96
CA VAL A 297 -5.73 -18.34 -33.37
C VAL A 297 -4.48 -19.10 -32.95
N ILE A 298 -4.34 -19.62 -31.73
CA ILE A 298 -3.13 -20.38 -31.36
C ILE A 298 -2.97 -21.62 -32.24
N VAL A 299 -4.03 -22.40 -32.45
CA VAL A 299 -3.96 -23.61 -33.29
C VAL A 299 -3.66 -23.25 -34.74
N THR A 300 -4.33 -22.25 -35.33
CA THR A 300 -4.08 -21.87 -36.73
C THR A 300 -2.70 -21.24 -36.91
N THR A 301 -2.27 -20.38 -35.99
CA THR A 301 -0.97 -19.67 -36.08
C THR A 301 0.21 -20.58 -35.72
N PHE A 302 0.07 -21.55 -34.81
CA PHE A 302 1.13 -22.55 -34.58
C PHE A 302 1.22 -23.56 -35.73
N SER A 303 0.10 -23.94 -36.34
CA SER A 303 0.11 -24.91 -37.45
C SER A 303 0.73 -24.34 -38.74
N GLU A 304 0.52 -23.05 -39.03
CA GLU A 304 1.02 -22.41 -40.24
C GLU A 304 2.51 -22.04 -40.19
N TYR A 305 3.12 -21.90 -38.99
CA TYR A 305 4.48 -21.38 -38.82
C TYR A 305 5.50 -22.37 -38.22
N CYS A 306 5.13 -23.62 -37.96
CA CYS A 306 6.08 -24.64 -37.52
C CYS A 306 6.75 -25.34 -38.71
N GLU A 307 8.05 -25.08 -38.93
CA GLU A 307 8.87 -25.81 -39.92
C GLU A 307 9.03 -27.31 -39.59
N ASN A 308 8.90 -27.69 -38.32
CA ASN A 308 8.89 -29.08 -37.88
C ASN A 308 7.53 -29.44 -37.27
N GLN A 309 6.94 -30.54 -37.74
CA GLN A 309 5.67 -31.05 -37.21
C GLN A 309 5.82 -31.45 -35.75
N PHE A 310 4.88 -31.01 -34.90
CA PHE A 310 4.76 -31.51 -33.54
C PHE A 310 4.09 -32.89 -33.54
N THR A 311 4.80 -33.89 -33.06
CA THR A 311 4.24 -35.20 -32.70
C THR A 311 3.70 -35.13 -31.28
N ILE A 312 2.38 -35.25 -31.13
CA ILE A 312 1.75 -35.41 -29.82
C ILE A 312 1.87 -36.89 -29.44
N SER A 313 2.47 -37.19 -28.28
CA SER A 313 2.56 -38.58 -27.80
C SER A 313 1.17 -39.15 -27.51
N LYS A 314 0.97 -40.44 -27.80
CA LYS A 314 -0.31 -41.15 -27.52
C LYS A 314 -0.76 -40.98 -26.06
N GLU A 315 0.19 -41.02 -25.14
CA GLU A 315 -0.03 -40.86 -23.69
C GLU A 315 -0.72 -39.53 -23.34
N PHE A 316 -0.38 -38.42 -24.01
CA PHE A 316 -0.99 -37.12 -23.75
C PHE A 316 -2.46 -37.06 -24.20
N ILE A 317 -2.82 -37.77 -25.26
CA ILE A 317 -4.20 -37.82 -25.78
C ILE A 317 -5.06 -38.76 -24.93
N GLU A 318 -4.49 -39.85 -24.45
CA GLU A 318 -5.22 -40.86 -23.66
C GLU A 318 -5.47 -40.40 -22.22
N ASP A 319 -4.52 -39.67 -21.60
CA ASP A 319 -4.62 -39.31 -20.17
C ASP A 319 -5.17 -37.89 -19.91
N VAL A 320 -5.05 -36.95 -20.85
CA VAL A 320 -5.32 -35.51 -20.59
C VAL A 320 -6.48 -34.93 -21.39
N CYS A 321 -6.80 -35.47 -22.58
CA CYS A 321 -7.85 -34.91 -23.43
C CYS A 321 -9.26 -35.39 -23.06
N LEU A 322 -10.10 -34.47 -22.57
CA LEU A 322 -11.54 -34.67 -22.43
C LEU A 322 -12.16 -35.13 -23.76
N ALA A 323 -12.98 -36.18 -23.71
CA ALA A 323 -13.49 -36.94 -24.87
C ALA A 323 -14.04 -36.09 -26.05
N GLY A 324 -14.57 -34.88 -25.79
CA GLY A 324 -15.09 -33.98 -26.83
C GLY A 324 -14.04 -33.34 -27.74
N VAL A 325 -12.78 -33.23 -27.32
CA VAL A 325 -11.68 -32.68 -28.12
C VAL A 325 -11.14 -33.74 -29.10
N ARG A 326 -11.15 -35.01 -28.68
CA ARG A 326 -10.71 -36.17 -29.47
C ARG A 326 -11.49 -36.33 -30.79
N ASP A 327 -12.82 -36.22 -30.74
CA ASP A 327 -13.67 -36.38 -31.93
C ASP A 327 -13.53 -35.24 -32.96
N LYS A 328 -13.20 -34.03 -32.50
CA LYS A 328 -12.97 -32.88 -33.38
C LYS A 328 -11.65 -33.00 -34.15
N LEU A 329 -10.59 -33.38 -33.45
CA LEU A 329 -9.26 -33.61 -34.05
C LEU A 329 -9.29 -34.74 -35.11
N ILE A 330 -10.01 -35.84 -34.83
CA ILE A 330 -10.18 -36.94 -35.80
C ILE A 330 -11.00 -36.50 -37.03
N LYS A 331 -12.02 -35.65 -36.85
CA LYS A 331 -12.83 -35.13 -37.96
C LYS A 331 -12.07 -34.15 -38.85
N GLU A 332 -11.22 -33.31 -38.28
CA GLU A 332 -10.40 -32.36 -39.03
C GLU A 332 -9.32 -33.07 -39.84
N SER A 333 -8.67 -34.10 -39.26
CA SER A 333 -7.77 -35.01 -39.96
C SER A 333 -8.38 -35.62 -41.25
N ARG A 334 -9.67 -36.02 -41.20
CA ARG A 334 -10.38 -36.61 -42.35
C ARG A 334 -10.84 -35.60 -43.39
N ARG A 335 -11.02 -34.32 -43.05
CA ARG A 335 -11.40 -33.27 -44.01
C ARG A 335 -10.23 -32.84 -44.90
N SER A 336 -9.00 -32.97 -44.41
CA SER A 336 -7.77 -32.67 -45.17
C SER A 336 -7.51 -33.65 -46.33
N HIS A 337 -8.15 -34.82 -46.34
CA HIS A 337 -7.96 -35.86 -47.37
C HIS A 337 -8.59 -35.53 -48.74
N ARG A 338 -9.28 -34.39 -48.91
CA ARG A 338 -10.02 -34.07 -50.15
C ARG A 338 -9.52 -32.85 -50.94
N LYS A 339 -8.43 -32.21 -50.53
CA LYS A 339 -7.77 -31.16 -51.31
C LYS A 339 -6.35 -31.58 -51.63
N GLU A 340 -6.15 -32.06 -52.85
CA GLU A 340 -4.83 -32.20 -53.46
C GLU A 340 -4.15 -30.81 -53.46
N ASN A 341 -2.85 -30.80 -53.15
CA ASN A 341 -1.94 -29.66 -52.94
C ASN A 341 -2.01 -28.95 -51.58
N SER A 342 -1.58 -29.65 -50.53
CA SER A 342 -0.80 -29.07 -49.43
C SER A 342 -0.23 -30.18 -48.55
N ASN A 343 1.04 -30.04 -48.15
CA ASN A 343 1.83 -30.88 -47.24
C ASN A 343 1.00 -31.77 -46.29
N VAL A 344 1.12 -33.08 -46.48
CA VAL A 344 0.37 -34.12 -45.76
C VAL A 344 1.16 -34.61 -44.53
N VAL A 345 0.47 -34.74 -43.40
CA VAL A 345 0.92 -35.42 -42.18
C VAL A 345 0.83 -36.93 -42.40
N TYR A 346 1.93 -37.66 -42.19
CA TYR A 346 1.92 -39.12 -42.18
C TYR A 346 1.69 -39.64 -40.76
N TRP A 347 0.92 -40.71 -40.64
CA TRP A 347 0.84 -41.54 -39.44
C TRP A 347 1.81 -42.70 -39.65
N GLU A 348 2.82 -42.84 -38.78
CA GLU A 348 3.55 -44.10 -38.65
C GLU A 348 2.82 -44.97 -37.61
N ASP A 349 2.55 -46.22 -38.01
CA ASP A 349 1.85 -47.24 -37.21
C ASP A 349 2.62 -47.67 -35.96
#